data_AF-A0A7Y4TW09-F1
#
_entry.id   AF-A0A7Y4TW09-F1
#
_cell.length_a   1.000
_cell.length_b   1.000
_cell.length_c   1.000
_cell.angle_alpha   90.00
_cell.angle_beta   90.00
_cell.angle_gamma   90.00
#
_symmetry.space_group_name_H-M   'P 1'
#
loop_
_entity.id
_entity.type
_entity.pdbx_description
1 polymer ?
#
loop_
_entity_poly.entity_id
_entity_poly.type
_entity_poly.pdbx_seq_one_letter_code
_entity_poly.pdbx_strand_id
1 'polypeptide(L)'
;MRSYINGAIKEAIAKGWVLMSKIPGARELGVYFPSLATIANREIERIIAELDYLYNDDDYNDPKSIRQKFSKFKQLSGRLSDIENVVIAAMSRKAADDEFVNKLVYQICQEINYPLQTPVASCLSQKYYHIYPDYNLICIPLLESEFVLHIPDIYHELGHPLLYLENPKLDAMQNNLGLFNVEVRKYFDDEIKRRELNKTNQSEFDSIHVWKESWLEKWSVELFCDLFATFTLGPAFIWSNIHMCTKMSWEVYKIPTFQKSSHPPGEARMKAILHGLELVGFKEVKKEIQAKWEEFKVIVDHKKPTGFSVAVPDKLLKLAAEFCLVGTKQIGCDIISPESKGKVCELLNNSWKQFWIDPENFYEWEKETVAQFKATL
;
A
#
# COMPACT_ATOMS: atom_id res chain seq x y z
N MET A 1 -16.63 -26.74 -25.03
CA MET A 1 -16.44 -25.53 -24.19
C MET A 1 -17.46 -25.39 -23.07
N ARG A 2 -18.78 -25.44 -23.32
CA ARG A 2 -19.79 -25.35 -22.23
C ARG A 2 -19.65 -26.44 -21.16
N SER A 3 -19.49 -27.69 -21.59
CA SER A 3 -19.21 -28.83 -20.69
C SER A 3 -17.95 -28.63 -19.85
N TYR A 4 -16.88 -28.12 -20.46
CA TYR A 4 -15.63 -27.79 -19.77
C TYR A 4 -15.83 -26.74 -18.68
N ILE A 5 -16.51 -25.62 -19.00
CA ILE A 5 -16.77 -24.55 -18.02
C ILE A 5 -17.62 -25.07 -16.85
N ASN A 6 -18.64 -25.87 -17.13
CA ASN A 6 -19.46 -26.50 -16.08
C ASN A 6 -18.63 -27.47 -15.21
N GLY A 7 -17.71 -28.24 -15.81
CA GLY A 7 -16.77 -29.08 -15.08
C GLY A 7 -15.83 -28.26 -14.18
N ALA A 8 -15.26 -27.18 -14.72
CA ALA A 8 -14.36 -26.29 -14.00
C ALA A 8 -15.06 -25.55 -12.83
N ILE A 9 -16.34 -25.18 -13.01
CA ILE A 9 -17.15 -24.62 -11.92
C ILE A 9 -17.33 -25.64 -10.79
N LYS A 10 -17.68 -26.90 -11.11
CA LYS A 10 -17.80 -27.97 -10.10
C LYS A 10 -16.49 -28.23 -9.37
N GLU A 11 -15.37 -28.24 -10.09
CA GLU A 11 -14.04 -28.38 -9.49
C GLU A 11 -13.76 -27.22 -8.53
N ALA A 12 -14.06 -25.98 -8.92
CA ALA A 12 -13.87 -24.80 -8.07
C ALA A 12 -14.74 -24.84 -6.80
N ILE A 13 -16.00 -25.29 -6.91
CA ILE A 13 -16.87 -25.52 -5.75
C ILE A 13 -16.25 -26.55 -4.79
N ALA A 14 -15.80 -27.68 -5.33
CA ALA A 14 -15.15 -28.72 -4.53
C ALA A 14 -13.87 -28.20 -3.85
N LYS A 15 -13.06 -27.42 -4.56
CA LYS A 15 -11.88 -26.74 -3.98
C LYS A 15 -12.27 -25.80 -2.84
N GLY A 16 -13.35 -25.03 -2.99
CA GLY A 16 -13.86 -24.17 -1.93
C GLY A 16 -14.14 -24.96 -0.64
N TRP A 17 -14.88 -26.06 -0.73
CA TRP A 17 -15.14 -26.93 0.43
C TRP A 17 -13.87 -27.50 1.04
N VAL A 18 -12.91 -27.92 0.21
CA VAL A 18 -11.61 -28.41 0.68
C VAL A 18 -10.82 -27.29 1.37
N LEU A 19 -10.82 -26.07 0.85
CA LEU A 19 -10.14 -24.93 1.47
C LEU A 19 -10.71 -24.59 2.83
N MET A 20 -12.04 -24.65 3.01
CA MET A 20 -12.65 -24.48 4.34
C MET A 20 -12.13 -25.51 5.34
N SER A 21 -11.95 -26.77 4.91
CA SER A 21 -11.39 -27.82 5.77
C SER A 21 -9.91 -27.61 6.13
N LYS A 22 -9.20 -26.72 5.42
CA LYS A 22 -7.81 -26.34 5.70
C LYS A 22 -7.68 -25.18 6.67
N ILE A 23 -8.77 -24.51 7.05
CA ILE A 23 -8.73 -23.44 8.03
C ILE A 23 -8.42 -24.03 9.41
N PRO A 24 -7.31 -23.63 10.06
CA PRO A 24 -6.92 -24.16 11.37
C PRO A 24 -7.99 -23.90 12.45
N GLY A 25 -8.01 -24.74 13.48
CA GLY A 25 -8.92 -24.55 14.62
C GLY A 25 -8.52 -23.34 15.47
N ALA A 26 -9.48 -22.80 16.25
CA ALA A 26 -9.27 -21.58 17.06
C ALA A 26 -8.04 -21.63 17.97
N ARG A 27 -7.72 -22.80 18.53
CA ARG A 27 -6.53 -23.01 19.37
C ARG A 27 -5.22 -22.80 18.60
N GLU A 28 -5.16 -23.26 17.36
CA GLU A 28 -3.97 -23.11 16.49
C GLU A 28 -3.84 -21.67 15.99
N LEU A 29 -4.96 -21.03 15.66
CA LEU A 29 -5.02 -19.63 15.23
C LEU A 29 -4.56 -18.65 16.32
N GLY A 30 -4.74 -18.99 17.60
CA GLY A 30 -4.34 -18.12 18.71
C GLY A 30 -5.17 -16.84 18.76
N VAL A 31 -4.55 -15.71 19.13
CA VAL A 31 -5.29 -14.46 19.38
C VAL A 31 -5.55 -13.63 18.11
N TYR A 32 -4.61 -13.61 17.17
CA TYR A 32 -4.65 -12.65 16.05
C TYR A 32 -5.40 -13.17 14.82
N PHE A 33 -5.24 -14.45 14.47
CA PHE A 33 -5.79 -15.04 13.24
C PHE A 33 -7.28 -15.47 13.25
N PRO A 34 -8.03 -15.55 14.38
CA PRO A 34 -9.45 -15.94 14.33
C PRO A 34 -10.35 -15.04 13.48
N SER A 35 -10.09 -13.73 13.44
CA SER A 35 -10.83 -12.78 12.60
C SER A 35 -10.61 -13.08 11.12
N LEU A 36 -9.36 -13.34 10.73
CA LEU A 36 -8.98 -13.70 9.37
C LEU A 36 -9.64 -15.02 8.93
N ALA A 37 -9.68 -16.02 9.81
CA ALA A 37 -10.39 -17.29 9.56
C ALA A 37 -11.90 -17.09 9.35
N THR A 38 -12.51 -16.18 10.10
CA THR A 38 -13.93 -15.86 9.95
C THR A 38 -14.22 -15.18 8.62
N ILE A 39 -13.37 -14.22 8.22
CA ILE A 39 -13.48 -13.54 6.91
C ILE A 39 -13.30 -14.57 5.77
N ALA A 40 -12.27 -15.41 5.85
CA ALA A 40 -11.98 -16.44 4.85
C ALA A 40 -13.16 -17.41 4.68
N ASN A 41 -13.73 -17.92 5.77
CA ASN A 41 -14.88 -18.83 5.71
C ASN A 41 -16.07 -18.18 4.98
N ARG A 42 -16.47 -16.96 5.38
CA ARG A 42 -17.59 -16.25 4.76
C ARG A 42 -17.39 -15.99 3.27
N GLU A 43 -16.17 -15.61 2.90
CA GLU A 43 -15.84 -15.33 1.52
C GLU A 43 -15.82 -16.60 0.66
N ILE A 44 -15.28 -17.72 1.17
CA ILE A 44 -15.33 -19.01 0.49
C ILE A 44 -16.77 -19.48 0.31
N GLU A 45 -17.61 -19.40 1.37
CA GLU A 45 -19.04 -19.74 1.29
C GLU A 45 -19.76 -18.91 0.23
N ARG A 46 -19.50 -17.61 0.18
CA ARG A 46 -20.05 -16.71 -0.83
C ARG A 46 -19.61 -17.10 -2.24
N ILE A 47 -18.32 -17.40 -2.43
CA ILE A 47 -17.79 -17.82 -3.74
C ILE A 47 -18.42 -19.14 -4.17
N ILE A 48 -18.56 -20.11 -3.27
CA ILE A 48 -19.25 -21.38 -3.54
C ILE A 48 -20.70 -21.13 -3.97
N ALA A 49 -21.44 -20.30 -3.24
CA ALA A 49 -22.82 -19.96 -3.58
C ALA A 49 -22.94 -19.25 -4.94
N GLU A 50 -22.03 -18.31 -5.25
CA GLU A 50 -21.99 -17.64 -6.56
C GLU A 50 -21.62 -18.60 -7.69
N LEU A 51 -20.73 -19.58 -7.45
CA LEU A 51 -20.37 -20.62 -8.41
C LEU A 51 -21.52 -21.61 -8.64
N ASP A 52 -22.23 -22.01 -7.57
CA ASP A 52 -23.42 -22.87 -7.65
C ASP A 52 -24.55 -22.16 -8.41
N TYR A 53 -24.76 -20.87 -8.16
CA TYR A 53 -25.70 -20.07 -8.95
C TYR A 53 -25.29 -20.04 -10.43
N LEU A 54 -24.03 -19.73 -10.71
CA LEU A 54 -23.48 -19.73 -12.08
C LEU A 54 -23.61 -21.08 -12.79
N TYR A 55 -23.57 -22.19 -12.04
CA TYR A 55 -23.74 -23.54 -12.55
C TYR A 55 -25.20 -23.86 -12.88
N ASN A 56 -26.13 -23.52 -11.99
CA ASN A 56 -27.53 -23.93 -12.06
C ASN A 56 -28.45 -22.98 -12.82
N ASP A 57 -28.11 -21.69 -12.90
CA ASP A 57 -28.97 -20.66 -13.49
C ASP A 57 -29.14 -20.85 -15.01
N ASP A 58 -30.39 -20.75 -15.48
CA ASP A 58 -30.77 -21.01 -16.86
C ASP A 58 -30.25 -19.92 -17.82
N ASP A 59 -30.22 -18.65 -17.40
CA ASP A 59 -29.75 -17.54 -18.22
C ASP A 59 -28.24 -17.67 -18.49
N TYR A 60 -27.46 -18.04 -17.47
CA TYR A 60 -26.04 -18.34 -17.64
C TYR A 60 -25.78 -19.61 -18.45
N ASN A 61 -26.75 -20.52 -18.46
CA ASN A 61 -26.70 -21.75 -19.24
C ASN A 61 -27.17 -21.56 -20.69
N ASP A 62 -27.76 -20.41 -21.06
CA ASP A 62 -27.99 -20.07 -22.48
C ASP A 62 -26.64 -20.02 -23.22
N PRO A 63 -26.49 -20.71 -24.37
CA PRO A 63 -25.31 -20.61 -25.24
C PRO A 63 -24.86 -19.16 -25.54
N LYS A 64 -25.77 -18.20 -25.61
CA LYS A 64 -25.48 -16.78 -25.84
C LYS A 64 -24.73 -16.13 -24.67
N SER A 65 -24.93 -16.63 -23.46
CA SER A 65 -24.36 -16.08 -22.21
C SER A 65 -23.00 -16.69 -21.86
N ILE A 66 -22.46 -17.60 -22.69
CA ILE A 66 -21.25 -18.37 -22.34
C ILE A 66 -20.02 -17.50 -22.04
N ARG A 67 -19.88 -16.34 -22.70
CA ARG A 67 -18.79 -15.38 -22.45
C ARG A 67 -18.92 -14.73 -21.07
N GLN A 68 -20.13 -14.32 -20.71
CA GLN A 68 -20.42 -13.73 -19.40
C GLN A 68 -20.20 -14.77 -18.30
N LYS A 69 -20.70 -16.00 -18.51
CA LYS A 69 -20.47 -17.13 -17.60
C LYS A 69 -18.98 -17.38 -17.37
N PHE A 70 -18.20 -17.45 -18.45
CA PHE A 70 -16.75 -17.66 -18.36
C PHE A 70 -16.02 -16.51 -17.65
N SER A 71 -16.40 -15.27 -17.92
CA SER A 71 -15.82 -14.10 -17.25
C SER A 71 -16.08 -14.10 -15.75
N LYS A 72 -17.32 -14.38 -15.33
CA LYS A 72 -17.69 -14.48 -13.92
C LYS A 72 -16.99 -15.65 -13.23
N PHE A 73 -16.93 -16.82 -13.88
CA PHE A 73 -16.17 -17.97 -13.39
C PHE A 73 -14.69 -17.64 -13.16
N LYS A 74 -14.03 -16.95 -14.11
CA LYS A 74 -12.63 -16.56 -13.99
C LYS A 74 -12.41 -15.62 -12.80
N GLN A 75 -13.31 -14.66 -12.60
CA GLN A 75 -13.27 -13.74 -11.46
C GLN A 75 -13.38 -14.50 -10.13
N LEU A 76 -14.37 -15.38 -10.00
CA LEU A 76 -14.59 -16.18 -8.78
C LEU A 76 -13.43 -17.13 -8.49
N SER A 77 -12.89 -17.78 -9.53
CA SER A 77 -11.72 -18.66 -9.41
C SER A 77 -10.47 -17.89 -8.99
N GLY A 78 -10.30 -16.66 -9.49
CA GLY A 78 -9.21 -15.77 -9.06
C GLY A 78 -9.30 -15.44 -7.57
N ARG A 79 -10.49 -15.03 -7.08
CA ARG A 79 -10.72 -14.77 -5.65
C ARG A 79 -10.42 -16.00 -4.79
N LEU A 80 -10.85 -17.18 -5.22
CA LEU A 80 -10.56 -18.43 -4.49
C LEU A 80 -9.05 -18.72 -4.44
N SER A 81 -8.35 -18.48 -5.54
CA SER A 81 -6.88 -18.59 -5.62
C SER A 81 -6.19 -17.59 -4.68
N ASP A 82 -6.69 -16.36 -4.56
CA ASP A 82 -6.11 -15.38 -3.64
C ASP A 82 -6.29 -15.83 -2.18
N ILE A 83 -7.47 -16.35 -1.82
CA ILE A 83 -7.72 -16.90 -0.48
C ILE A 83 -6.78 -18.07 -0.19
N GLU A 84 -6.62 -19.01 -1.13
CA GLU A 84 -5.72 -20.16 -0.99
C GLU A 84 -4.26 -19.71 -0.77
N ASN A 85 -3.74 -18.86 -1.66
CA ASN A 85 -2.30 -18.56 -1.72
C ASN A 85 -1.87 -17.48 -0.73
N VAL A 86 -2.82 -16.71 -0.18
CA VAL A 86 -2.52 -15.61 0.75
C VAL A 86 -3.09 -15.92 2.12
N VAL A 87 -4.41 -16.03 2.22
CA VAL A 87 -5.11 -16.06 3.51
C VAL A 87 -4.93 -17.41 4.22
N ILE A 88 -5.21 -18.51 3.53
CA ILE A 88 -5.02 -19.86 4.05
C ILE A 88 -3.53 -20.14 4.27
N ALA A 89 -2.66 -19.69 3.36
CA ALA A 89 -1.21 -19.80 3.51
C ALA A 89 -0.71 -19.08 4.78
N ALA A 90 -1.17 -17.85 5.05
CA ALA A 90 -0.82 -17.11 6.26
C ALA A 90 -1.23 -17.85 7.54
N MET A 91 -2.46 -18.37 7.59
CA MET A 91 -2.96 -19.12 8.74
C MET A 91 -2.25 -20.47 8.93
N SER A 92 -1.98 -21.19 7.84
CA SER A 92 -1.41 -22.54 7.88
C SER A 92 0.08 -22.54 8.23
N ARG A 93 0.82 -21.51 7.81
CA ARG A 93 2.25 -21.37 8.10
C ARG A 93 2.52 -20.90 9.53
N LYS A 94 1.60 -20.12 10.10
CA LYS A 94 1.73 -19.34 11.35
C LYS A 94 2.95 -19.71 12.19
N ALA A 95 3.89 -18.80 12.28
CA ALA A 95 5.17 -18.94 12.97
C ALA A 95 5.29 -17.99 14.17
N ALA A 96 6.37 -18.15 14.96
CA ALA A 96 6.66 -17.25 16.09
C ALA A 96 6.85 -15.79 15.65
N ASP A 97 7.44 -15.58 14.48
CA ASP A 97 7.65 -14.24 13.91
C ASP A 97 6.33 -13.50 13.69
N ASP A 98 5.25 -14.23 13.37
CA ASP A 98 3.91 -13.66 13.21
C ASP A 98 3.38 -13.10 14.54
N GLU A 99 3.70 -13.72 15.67
CA GLU A 99 3.28 -13.20 16.97
C GLU A 99 3.93 -11.83 17.25
N PHE A 100 5.23 -11.71 16.98
CA PHE A 100 5.95 -10.45 17.13
C PHE A 100 5.39 -9.37 16.22
N VAL A 101 5.26 -9.64 14.90
CA VAL A 101 4.78 -8.60 13.98
C VAL A 101 3.33 -8.20 14.26
N ASN A 102 2.48 -9.10 14.78
CA ASN A 102 1.14 -8.70 15.22
C ASN A 102 1.17 -7.76 16.43
N LYS A 103 2.04 -8.00 17.42
CA LYS A 103 2.24 -7.07 18.55
C LYS A 103 2.76 -5.71 18.07
N LEU A 104 3.70 -5.73 17.13
CA LEU A 104 4.26 -4.52 16.53
C LEU A 104 3.19 -3.70 15.80
N VAL A 105 2.44 -4.32 14.88
CA VAL A 105 1.38 -3.64 14.13
C VAL A 105 0.28 -3.14 15.05
N TYR A 106 -0.07 -3.92 16.09
CA TYR A 106 -1.00 -3.46 17.12
C TYR A 106 -0.49 -2.20 17.83
N GLN A 107 0.76 -2.21 18.30
CA GLN A 107 1.36 -1.07 18.97
C GLN A 107 1.46 0.16 18.05
N ILE A 108 1.80 -0.02 16.77
CA ILE A 108 1.76 1.05 15.75
C ILE A 108 0.35 1.64 15.66
N CYS A 109 -0.67 0.79 15.50
CA CYS A 109 -2.06 1.25 15.40
C CYS A 109 -2.52 2.00 16.67
N GLN A 110 -2.05 1.60 17.86
CA GLN A 110 -2.33 2.33 19.10
C GLN A 110 -1.63 3.70 19.12
N GLU A 111 -0.35 3.75 18.76
CA GLU A 111 0.45 5.00 18.78
C GLU A 111 -0.07 6.07 17.83
N ILE A 112 -0.63 5.66 16.68
CA ILE A 112 -1.16 6.61 15.68
C ILE A 112 -2.66 6.86 15.80
N ASN A 113 -3.31 6.27 16.82
CA ASN A 113 -4.77 6.25 16.97
C ASN A 113 -5.49 5.82 15.67
N TYR A 114 -5.10 4.66 15.13
CA TYR A 114 -5.61 4.15 13.85
C TYR A 114 -7.14 3.92 13.91
N PRO A 115 -7.94 4.43 12.95
CA PRO A 115 -9.40 4.49 13.08
C PRO A 115 -10.13 3.16 12.81
N LEU A 116 -9.41 2.17 12.27
CA LEU A 116 -9.92 0.85 11.92
C LEU A 116 -9.39 -0.22 12.89
N GLN A 117 -9.94 -1.43 12.78
CA GLN A 117 -9.38 -2.58 13.45
C GLN A 117 -7.96 -2.85 12.93
N THR A 118 -7.01 -3.09 13.84
CA THR A 118 -5.64 -3.49 13.50
C THR A 118 -5.65 -4.69 12.55
N PRO A 119 -4.93 -4.64 11.42
CA PRO A 119 -4.82 -5.78 10.52
C PRO A 119 -4.02 -6.92 11.17
N VAL A 120 -4.37 -8.16 10.80
CA VAL A 120 -3.55 -9.32 11.11
C VAL A 120 -2.26 -9.20 10.31
N ALA A 121 -1.11 -9.38 10.96
CA ALA A 121 0.18 -9.35 10.30
C ALA A 121 0.71 -10.77 10.06
N SER A 122 1.35 -11.01 8.92
CA SER A 122 2.13 -12.23 8.75
C SER A 122 3.35 -12.07 7.86
N CYS A 123 4.46 -12.70 8.27
CA CYS A 123 5.76 -12.71 7.60
C CYS A 123 5.80 -13.67 6.38
N LEU A 124 4.82 -13.59 5.47
CA LEU A 124 4.72 -14.46 4.29
C LEU A 124 4.91 -13.74 2.94
N SER A 125 5.22 -12.45 2.94
CA SER A 125 5.08 -11.69 1.71
C SER A 125 6.05 -12.11 0.61
N GLN A 126 5.52 -12.19 -0.61
CA GLN A 126 6.27 -12.41 -1.84
C GLN A 126 6.44 -11.12 -2.67
N LYS A 127 5.84 -10.01 -2.23
CA LYS A 127 5.75 -8.74 -2.99
C LYS A 127 6.21 -7.53 -2.15
N TYR A 128 7.29 -7.69 -1.38
CA TYR A 128 7.69 -6.72 -0.36
C TYR A 128 6.55 -6.48 0.66
N TYR A 129 6.42 -5.34 1.34
CA TYR A 129 5.23 -5.09 2.18
C TYR A 129 3.97 -4.98 1.31
N HIS A 130 2.87 -5.60 1.75
CA HIS A 130 1.60 -5.52 1.03
C HIS A 130 0.41 -5.80 1.95
N ILE A 131 -0.57 -4.91 1.98
CA ILE A 131 -1.85 -5.16 2.64
C ILE A 131 -2.91 -5.67 1.66
N TYR A 132 -3.72 -6.60 2.14
CA TYR A 132 -4.97 -7.05 1.54
C TYR A 132 -6.13 -6.48 2.36
N PRO A 133 -6.68 -5.30 2.01
CA PRO A 133 -7.68 -4.61 2.82
C PRO A 133 -8.94 -5.45 3.07
N ASP A 134 -9.40 -6.18 2.04
CA ASP A 134 -10.60 -7.02 2.11
C ASP A 134 -10.49 -8.16 3.14
N TYR A 135 -9.26 -8.58 3.45
CA TYR A 135 -8.97 -9.61 4.45
C TYR A 135 -8.48 -9.04 5.77
N ASN A 136 -8.29 -7.72 5.86
CA ASN A 136 -7.62 -7.05 6.96
C ASN A 136 -6.29 -7.74 7.33
N LEU A 137 -5.49 -8.08 6.30
CA LEU A 137 -4.24 -8.84 6.42
C LEU A 137 -3.09 -8.04 5.80
N ILE A 138 -2.06 -7.74 6.58
CA ILE A 138 -0.79 -7.20 6.10
C ILE A 138 0.25 -8.32 6.00
N CYS A 139 0.81 -8.47 4.79
CA CYS A 139 1.89 -9.38 4.51
C CYS A 139 3.21 -8.62 4.57
N ILE A 140 4.12 -9.09 5.41
CA ILE A 140 5.44 -8.52 5.67
C ILE A 140 6.51 -9.49 5.13
N PRO A 141 7.64 -9.00 4.57
CA PRO A 141 8.74 -9.87 4.17
C PRO A 141 9.29 -10.69 5.35
N LEU A 142 9.71 -11.93 5.08
CA LEU A 142 10.01 -12.94 6.10
C LEU A 142 10.97 -12.45 7.20
N LEU A 143 12.02 -11.72 6.82
CA LEU A 143 13.10 -11.34 7.72
C LEU A 143 12.82 -10.05 8.50
N GLU A 144 11.76 -9.31 8.20
CA GLU A 144 11.49 -8.01 8.84
C GLU A 144 11.03 -8.15 10.30
N SER A 145 10.89 -9.38 10.81
CA SER A 145 10.82 -9.61 12.25
C SER A 145 12.16 -9.38 12.95
N GLU A 146 13.29 -9.37 12.23
CA GLU A 146 14.65 -9.26 12.78
C GLU A 146 15.33 -7.91 12.48
N PHE A 147 14.80 -7.13 11.55
CA PHE A 147 15.39 -5.87 11.07
C PHE A 147 14.37 -4.73 11.18
N VAL A 148 14.81 -3.51 11.50
CA VAL A 148 13.93 -2.37 11.78
C VAL A 148 13.92 -1.31 10.70
N LEU A 149 14.89 -1.30 9.80
CA LEU A 149 15.03 -0.22 8.83
C LEU A 149 13.85 -0.14 7.85
N HIS A 150 13.19 -1.25 7.50
CA HIS A 150 12.04 -1.25 6.58
C HIS A 150 10.67 -1.32 7.28
N ILE A 151 10.61 -1.51 8.60
CA ILE A 151 9.36 -1.46 9.36
C ILE A 151 8.55 -0.17 9.10
N PRO A 152 9.14 1.01 8.82
CA PRO A 152 8.39 2.20 8.45
C PRO A 152 7.40 2.01 7.28
N ASP A 153 7.64 1.08 6.36
CA ASP A 153 6.73 0.82 5.23
C ASP A 153 5.39 0.18 5.67
N ILE A 154 5.29 -0.37 6.89
CA ILE A 154 4.00 -0.75 7.49
C ILE A 154 3.04 0.44 7.53
N TYR A 155 3.55 1.64 7.83
CA TYR A 155 2.73 2.84 7.91
C TYR A 155 2.17 3.23 6.54
N HIS A 156 2.95 3.02 5.46
CA HIS A 156 2.45 3.21 4.09
C HIS A 156 1.31 2.22 3.82
N GLU A 157 1.52 0.94 4.13
CA GLU A 157 0.50 -0.09 3.90
C GLU A 157 -0.78 0.16 4.70
N LEU A 158 -0.68 0.65 5.93
CA LEU A 158 -1.83 1.05 6.75
C LEU A 158 -2.63 2.21 6.13
N GLY A 159 -2.06 2.98 5.20
CA GLY A 159 -2.75 4.01 4.44
C GLY A 159 -3.78 3.47 3.44
N HIS A 160 -3.51 2.31 2.81
CA HIS A 160 -4.37 1.78 1.74
C HIS A 160 -5.81 1.49 2.20
N PRO A 161 -6.07 0.81 3.35
CA PRO A 161 -7.43 0.58 3.81
C PRO A 161 -8.22 1.87 4.06
N LEU A 162 -7.55 2.96 4.45
CA LEU A 162 -8.19 4.25 4.71
C LEU A 162 -8.80 4.86 3.43
N LEU A 163 -8.26 4.51 2.26
CA LEU A 163 -8.65 5.05 0.97
C LEU A 163 -9.61 4.16 0.18
N TYR A 164 -9.66 2.86 0.49
CA TYR A 164 -10.43 1.87 -0.28
C TYR A 164 -11.61 1.24 0.45
N LEU A 165 -11.58 1.13 1.78
CA LEU A 165 -12.66 0.46 2.51
C LEU A 165 -13.88 1.38 2.66
N GLU A 166 -15.06 0.82 2.43
CA GLU A 166 -16.32 1.51 2.71
C GLU A 166 -16.59 1.52 4.23
N ASN A 167 -16.29 2.64 4.88
CA ASN A 167 -16.55 2.83 6.30
C ASN A 167 -16.75 4.33 6.60
N PRO A 168 -17.86 4.74 7.25
CA PRO A 168 -18.14 6.15 7.54
C PRO A 168 -17.05 6.87 8.35
N LYS A 169 -16.24 6.14 9.13
CA LYS A 169 -15.09 6.71 9.85
C LYS A 169 -13.99 7.24 8.91
N LEU A 170 -13.98 6.79 7.66
CA LEU A 170 -12.97 7.10 6.65
C LEU A 170 -13.43 8.17 5.66
N ASP A 171 -14.71 8.55 5.67
CA ASP A 171 -15.31 9.49 4.72
C ASP A 171 -14.50 10.77 4.60
N ALA A 172 -13.99 11.31 5.72
CA ALA A 172 -13.19 12.53 5.69
C ALA A 172 -11.89 12.37 4.88
N MET A 173 -11.14 11.28 5.07
CA MET A 173 -9.92 11.00 4.31
C MET A 173 -10.21 10.76 2.83
N GLN A 174 -11.25 9.98 2.53
CA GLN A 174 -11.67 9.67 1.16
C GLN A 174 -12.21 10.89 0.42
N ASN A 175 -12.97 11.75 1.10
CA ASN A 175 -13.44 13.03 0.56
C ASN A 175 -12.28 13.97 0.26
N ASN A 176 -11.26 14.04 1.11
CA ASN A 176 -10.05 14.84 0.84
C ASN A 176 -9.28 14.32 -0.37
N LEU A 177 -9.14 12.99 -0.54
CA LEU A 177 -8.59 12.40 -1.77
C LEU A 177 -9.45 12.76 -2.99
N GLY A 178 -10.78 12.71 -2.86
CA GLY A 178 -11.72 13.10 -3.92
C GLY A 178 -11.57 14.56 -4.34
N LEU A 179 -11.49 15.48 -3.38
CA LEU A 179 -11.26 16.90 -3.62
C LEU A 179 -9.88 17.16 -4.26
N PHE A 180 -8.85 16.47 -3.79
CA PHE A 180 -7.53 16.52 -4.42
C PHE A 180 -7.58 16.04 -5.88
N ASN A 181 -8.29 14.95 -6.17
CA ASN A 181 -8.46 14.43 -7.52
C ASN A 181 -9.22 15.39 -8.45
N VAL A 182 -10.05 16.29 -7.91
CA VAL A 182 -10.64 17.40 -8.69
C VAL A 182 -9.55 18.39 -9.13
N GLU A 183 -8.61 18.74 -8.25
CA GLU A 183 -7.48 19.63 -8.60
C GLU A 183 -6.53 18.99 -9.61
N VAL A 184 -6.25 17.69 -9.47
CA VAL A 184 -5.51 16.91 -10.47
C VAL A 184 -6.20 16.98 -11.84
N ARG A 185 -7.51 16.69 -11.88
CA ARG A 185 -8.29 16.72 -13.12
C ARG A 185 -8.25 18.10 -13.77
N LYS A 186 -8.46 19.16 -12.99
CA LYS A 186 -8.40 20.54 -13.44
C LYS A 186 -7.05 20.90 -14.06
N TYR A 187 -5.95 20.56 -13.38
CA TYR A 187 -4.60 20.81 -13.89
C TYR A 187 -4.38 20.19 -15.27
N PHE A 188 -4.71 18.90 -15.42
CA PHE A 188 -4.50 18.21 -16.69
C PHE A 188 -5.48 18.66 -17.78
N ASP A 189 -6.73 18.98 -17.44
CA ASP A 189 -7.70 19.52 -18.41
C ASP A 189 -7.26 20.89 -18.95
N ASP A 190 -6.70 21.74 -18.10
CA ASP A 190 -6.15 23.03 -18.52
C ASP A 190 -4.91 22.86 -19.41
N GLU A 191 -4.02 21.92 -19.07
CA GLU A 191 -2.83 21.62 -19.88
C GLU A 191 -3.18 20.97 -21.23
N ILE A 192 -4.19 20.08 -21.29
CA ILE A 192 -4.72 19.51 -22.54
C ILE A 192 -5.25 20.64 -23.43
N LYS A 193 -6.14 21.50 -22.91
CA LYS A 193 -6.67 22.66 -23.67
C LYS A 193 -5.55 23.58 -24.15
N ARG A 194 -4.55 23.84 -23.31
CA ARG A 194 -3.38 24.66 -23.68
C ARG A 194 -2.63 24.07 -24.87
N ARG A 195 -2.47 22.75 -24.92
CA ARG A 195 -1.77 22.06 -26.03
C ARG A 195 -2.57 22.04 -27.32
N GLU A 196 -3.88 21.84 -27.23
CA GLU A 196 -4.81 21.92 -28.36
C GLU A 196 -4.77 23.31 -29.01
N LEU A 197 -4.89 24.37 -28.20
CA LEU A 197 -4.86 25.76 -28.65
C LEU A 197 -3.53 26.12 -29.33
N ASN A 198 -2.41 25.63 -28.80
CA ASN A 198 -1.09 25.91 -29.34
C ASN A 198 -0.68 24.96 -30.48
N LYS A 199 -1.55 24.01 -30.87
CA LYS A 199 -1.26 22.95 -31.86
C LYS A 199 0.05 22.20 -31.56
N THR A 200 0.35 22.01 -30.28
CA THR A 200 1.57 21.31 -29.84
C THR A 200 1.38 19.80 -29.72
N ASN A 201 0.25 19.26 -30.18
CA ASN A 201 0.00 17.82 -30.22
C ASN A 201 0.90 17.22 -31.32
N GLN A 202 2.04 16.65 -30.92
CA GLN A 202 3.07 16.17 -31.84
C GLN A 202 2.79 14.78 -32.42
N SER A 203 1.75 14.07 -31.94
CA SER A 203 1.40 12.72 -32.39
C SER A 203 -0.09 12.43 -32.19
N GLU A 204 -0.56 11.31 -32.77
CA GLU A 204 -1.90 10.75 -32.55
C GLU A 204 -2.11 10.27 -31.08
N PHE A 205 -1.04 10.18 -30.28
CA PHE A 205 -1.06 9.70 -28.91
C PHE A 205 -0.29 10.65 -27.97
N ASP A 206 -0.99 11.57 -27.30
CA ASP A 206 -0.39 12.46 -26.30
C ASP A 206 -0.35 11.77 -24.92
N SER A 207 0.86 11.57 -24.39
CA SER A 207 1.11 10.98 -23.07
C SER A 207 0.47 11.74 -21.92
N ILE A 208 0.02 12.99 -22.11
CA ILE A 208 -0.69 13.75 -21.09
C ILE A 208 -1.94 13.03 -20.56
N HIS A 209 -2.67 12.31 -21.42
CA HIS A 209 -3.83 11.54 -21.00
C HIS A 209 -3.41 10.36 -20.12
N VAL A 210 -2.30 9.71 -20.46
CA VAL A 210 -1.72 8.63 -19.65
C VAL A 210 -1.25 9.15 -18.29
N TRP A 211 -0.66 10.35 -18.23
CA TRP A 211 -0.26 10.97 -16.96
C TRP A 211 -1.48 11.29 -16.10
N LYS A 212 -2.50 11.94 -16.68
CA LYS A 212 -3.77 12.23 -15.99
C LYS A 212 -4.39 10.97 -15.41
N GLU A 213 -4.49 9.91 -16.20
CA GLU A 213 -5.07 8.65 -15.74
C GLU A 213 -4.21 7.95 -14.69
N SER A 214 -2.88 7.98 -14.82
CA SER A 214 -1.98 7.42 -13.81
C SER A 214 -2.16 8.12 -12.45
N TRP A 215 -2.34 9.45 -12.46
CA TRP A 215 -2.67 10.21 -11.26
C TRP A 215 -4.01 9.82 -10.64
N LEU A 216 -5.07 9.81 -11.44
CA LEU A 216 -6.43 9.59 -10.95
C LEU A 216 -6.69 8.13 -10.54
N GLU A 217 -5.96 7.17 -11.11
CA GLU A 217 -6.18 5.75 -10.84
C GLU A 217 -5.30 5.22 -9.70
N LYS A 218 -4.03 5.64 -9.63
CA LYS A 218 -3.06 5.05 -8.68
C LYS A 218 -2.15 6.04 -7.97
N TRP A 219 -1.55 7.02 -8.66
CA TRP A 219 -0.51 7.84 -8.01
C TRP A 219 -1.02 8.67 -6.85
N SER A 220 -2.25 9.20 -6.93
CA SER A 220 -2.81 9.98 -5.83
C SER A 220 -2.98 9.13 -4.57
N VAL A 221 -3.35 7.85 -4.71
CA VAL A 221 -3.47 6.90 -3.59
C VAL A 221 -2.08 6.62 -3.01
N GLU A 222 -1.12 6.23 -3.84
CA GLU A 222 0.25 5.93 -3.39
C GLU A 222 0.89 7.12 -2.66
N LEU A 223 0.70 8.34 -3.18
CA LEU A 223 1.18 9.55 -2.53
C LEU A 223 0.45 9.83 -1.22
N PHE A 224 -0.86 9.58 -1.13
CA PHE A 224 -1.59 9.71 0.13
C PHE A 224 -1.12 8.69 1.17
N CYS A 225 -0.78 7.46 0.76
CA CYS A 225 -0.19 6.46 1.66
C CYS A 225 1.21 6.87 2.15
N ASP A 226 2.06 7.38 1.26
CA ASP A 226 3.37 7.92 1.63
C ASP A 226 3.26 9.12 2.60
N LEU A 227 2.32 10.01 2.33
CA LEU A 227 2.06 11.18 3.15
C LEU A 227 1.44 10.80 4.50
N PHE A 228 0.53 9.83 4.52
CA PHE A 228 -0.03 9.27 5.76
C PHE A 228 1.10 8.74 6.64
N ALA A 229 1.99 7.89 6.08
CA ALA A 229 3.16 7.39 6.81
C ALA A 229 4.06 8.52 7.31
N THR A 230 4.28 9.54 6.48
CA THR A 230 5.03 10.74 6.86
C THR A 230 4.38 11.48 8.03
N PHE A 231 3.06 11.63 8.03
CA PHE A 231 2.32 12.36 9.06
C PHE A 231 2.16 11.59 10.36
N THR A 232 2.25 10.27 10.34
CA THR A 232 2.08 9.44 11.55
C THR A 232 3.41 8.95 12.14
N LEU A 233 4.49 8.88 11.35
CA LEU A 233 5.80 8.39 11.80
C LEU A 233 6.93 9.42 11.69
N GLY A 234 6.87 10.31 10.70
CA GLY A 234 7.88 11.35 10.49
C GLY A 234 9.14 10.86 9.78
N PRO A 235 10.35 11.32 10.17
CA PRO A 235 11.59 11.12 9.43
C PRO A 235 11.95 9.67 9.08
N ALA A 236 11.66 8.71 9.97
CA ALA A 236 11.99 7.31 9.74
C ALA A 236 11.40 6.74 8.45
N PHE A 237 10.17 7.13 8.10
CA PHE A 237 9.55 6.69 6.83
C PHE A 237 10.34 7.19 5.62
N ILE A 238 10.77 8.44 5.66
CA ILE A 238 11.42 9.08 4.51
C ILE A 238 12.83 8.51 4.31
N TRP A 239 13.54 8.22 5.40
CA TRP A 239 14.81 7.49 5.33
C TRP A 239 14.63 6.08 4.79
N SER A 240 13.59 5.35 5.22
CA SER A 240 13.23 4.04 4.63
C SER A 240 13.00 4.16 3.13
N ASN A 241 12.25 5.17 2.70
CA ASN A 241 11.99 5.39 1.27
C ASN A 241 13.30 5.63 0.47
N ILE A 242 14.29 6.35 1.01
CA ILE A 242 15.62 6.48 0.36
C ILE A 242 16.31 5.11 0.26
N HIS A 243 16.32 4.36 1.36
CA HIS A 243 16.95 3.04 1.39
C HIS A 243 16.27 2.03 0.47
N MET A 244 14.95 2.14 0.29
CA MET A 244 14.22 1.36 -0.68
C MET A 244 14.54 1.77 -2.12
N CYS A 245 14.69 3.06 -2.40
CA CYS A 245 15.16 3.55 -3.70
C CYS A 245 16.57 3.05 -4.05
N THR A 246 17.43 2.78 -3.07
CA THR A 246 18.80 2.28 -3.32
C THR A 246 18.83 0.77 -3.56
N LYS A 247 17.89 0.01 -2.95
CA LYS A 247 17.82 -1.45 -3.07
C LYS A 247 16.95 -1.92 -4.23
N MET A 248 15.91 -1.19 -4.57
CA MET A 248 14.99 -1.54 -5.65
C MET A 248 15.36 -0.79 -6.92
N SER A 249 15.02 -1.36 -8.08
CA SER A 249 15.18 -0.73 -9.41
C SER A 249 14.17 0.41 -9.65
N TRP A 250 13.92 1.24 -8.64
CA TRP A 250 12.98 2.35 -8.74
C TRP A 250 13.59 3.48 -9.58
N GLU A 251 12.93 3.75 -10.71
CA GLU A 251 13.37 4.82 -11.60
C GLU A 251 12.93 6.18 -11.05
N VAL A 252 13.92 7.01 -10.70
CA VAL A 252 13.74 8.35 -10.09
C VAL A 252 12.77 9.22 -10.89
N TYR A 253 12.86 9.19 -12.23
CA TYR A 253 12.14 10.11 -13.11
C TYR A 253 11.19 9.44 -14.12
N LYS A 254 10.87 8.14 -13.97
CA LYS A 254 10.09 7.41 -14.98
C LYS A 254 8.65 7.89 -15.07
N ILE A 255 8.31 8.51 -16.18
CA ILE A 255 6.92 8.86 -16.52
C ILE A 255 6.40 7.93 -17.63
N PRO A 256 5.16 7.44 -17.53
CA PRO A 256 4.59 6.55 -18.52
C PRO A 256 4.33 7.28 -19.84
N THR A 257 4.58 6.61 -20.96
CA THR A 257 4.34 7.18 -22.30
C THR A 257 3.10 6.61 -22.96
N PHE A 258 2.88 5.29 -22.89
CA PHE A 258 1.80 4.57 -23.58
C PHE A 258 0.82 3.85 -22.65
N GLN A 259 1.31 3.38 -21.51
CA GLN A 259 0.52 2.62 -20.54
C GLN A 259 0.65 3.25 -19.17
N LYS A 260 -0.44 3.26 -18.41
CA LYS A 260 -0.48 3.80 -17.05
C LYS A 260 0.56 3.09 -16.17
N SER A 261 1.14 3.83 -15.23
CA SER A 261 2.02 3.27 -14.21
C SER A 261 1.25 3.09 -12.90
N SER A 262 1.47 1.98 -12.21
CA SER A 262 0.89 1.76 -10.87
C SER A 262 1.51 2.63 -9.78
N HIS A 263 2.76 3.07 -9.96
CA HIS A 263 3.46 3.90 -8.97
C HIS A 263 3.94 5.22 -9.57
N PRO A 264 3.93 6.31 -8.78
CA PRO A 264 4.53 7.58 -9.17
C PRO A 264 6.06 7.47 -9.24
N PRO A 265 6.73 8.37 -9.99
CA PRO A 265 8.19 8.41 -10.02
C PRO A 265 8.80 8.65 -8.62
N GLY A 266 9.99 8.11 -8.35
CA GLY A 266 10.65 8.26 -7.05
C GLY A 266 10.85 9.73 -6.62
N GLU A 267 11.20 10.61 -7.56
CA GLU A 267 11.29 12.06 -7.30
C GLU A 267 9.95 12.67 -6.89
N ALA A 268 8.83 12.18 -7.41
CA ALA A 268 7.49 12.66 -7.06
C ALA A 268 7.15 12.28 -5.61
N ARG A 269 7.38 11.01 -5.24
CA ARG A 269 7.19 10.48 -3.88
C ARG A 269 8.02 11.27 -2.88
N MET A 270 9.32 11.39 -3.14
CA MET A 270 10.26 12.11 -2.28
C MET A 270 9.84 13.58 -2.07
N LYS A 271 9.46 14.29 -3.15
CA LYS A 271 9.02 15.68 -3.01
C LYS A 271 7.74 15.82 -2.20
N ALA A 272 6.75 14.95 -2.42
CA ALA A 272 5.51 14.98 -1.65
C ALA A 272 5.79 14.79 -0.15
N ILE A 273 6.57 13.78 0.22
CA ILE A 273 6.87 13.50 1.64
C ILE A 273 7.76 14.57 2.28
N LEU A 274 8.66 15.22 1.53
CA LEU A 274 9.41 16.39 2.03
C LEU A 274 8.50 17.61 2.23
N HIS A 275 7.46 17.79 1.42
CA HIS A 275 6.44 18.82 1.69
C HIS A 275 5.65 18.46 2.96
N GLY A 276 5.24 17.19 3.09
CA GLY A 276 4.56 16.69 4.27
C GLY A 276 5.37 16.87 5.57
N LEU A 277 6.65 16.49 5.55
CA LEU A 277 7.55 16.59 6.70
C LEU A 277 7.71 18.03 7.22
N GLU A 278 7.74 19.01 6.31
CA GLU A 278 7.76 20.43 6.68
C GLU A 278 6.45 20.88 7.35
N LEU A 279 5.30 20.41 6.86
CA LEU A 279 3.98 20.75 7.43
C LEU A 279 3.85 20.29 8.89
N VAL A 280 4.56 19.24 9.28
CA VAL A 280 4.56 18.68 10.65
C VAL A 280 5.79 19.10 11.49
N GLY A 281 6.53 20.13 11.04
CA GLY A 281 7.50 20.84 11.88
C GLY A 281 8.96 20.39 11.76
N PHE A 282 9.27 19.37 10.97
CA PHE A 282 10.62 18.81 10.84
C PHE A 282 11.48 19.52 9.77
N LYS A 283 11.54 20.85 9.84
CA LYS A 283 12.20 21.68 8.80
C LYS A 283 13.69 21.42 8.63
N GLU A 284 14.42 21.22 9.72
CA GLU A 284 15.87 20.98 9.64
C GLU A 284 16.17 19.55 9.14
N VAL A 285 15.46 18.55 9.67
CA VAL A 285 15.58 17.16 9.22
C VAL A 285 15.21 17.02 7.73
N LYS A 286 14.21 17.78 7.25
CA LYS A 286 13.89 17.87 5.82
C LYS A 286 15.11 18.28 4.98
N LYS A 287 15.87 19.29 5.40
CA LYS A 287 17.04 19.76 4.65
C LYS A 287 18.11 18.67 4.57
N GLU A 288 18.34 17.96 5.67
CA GLU A 288 19.29 16.84 5.74
C GLU A 288 18.90 15.72 4.77
N ILE A 289 17.64 15.27 4.83
CA ILE A 289 17.10 14.25 3.92
C ILE A 289 17.20 14.71 2.47
N GLN A 290 16.82 15.97 2.19
CA GLN A 290 16.87 16.50 0.84
C GLN A 290 18.30 16.51 0.29
N ALA A 291 19.30 16.86 1.10
CA ALA A 291 20.70 16.77 0.70
C ALA A 291 21.10 15.34 0.33
N LYS A 292 20.72 14.35 1.15
CA LYS A 292 20.98 12.92 0.85
C LYS A 292 20.25 12.41 -0.39
N TRP A 293 19.04 12.91 -0.65
CA TRP A 293 18.33 12.59 -1.88
C TRP A 293 19.04 13.15 -3.12
N GLU A 294 19.54 14.39 -3.06
CA GLU A 294 20.31 14.96 -4.17
C GLU A 294 21.63 14.20 -4.40
N GLU A 295 22.34 13.79 -3.33
CA GLU A 295 23.51 12.90 -3.42
C GLU A 295 23.15 11.58 -4.14
N PHE A 296 22.07 10.91 -3.73
CA PHE A 296 21.59 9.69 -4.36
C PHE A 296 21.31 9.86 -5.86
N LYS A 297 20.64 10.96 -6.24
CA LYS A 297 20.33 11.25 -7.65
C LYS A 297 21.58 11.44 -8.51
N VAL A 298 22.64 12.00 -7.95
CA VAL A 298 23.94 12.10 -8.63
C VAL A 298 24.55 10.72 -8.87
N ILE A 299 24.44 9.80 -7.90
CA ILE A 299 24.99 8.44 -8.01
C ILE A 299 24.28 7.63 -9.11
N VAL A 300 22.95 7.69 -9.17
CA VAL A 300 22.17 6.90 -10.14
C VAL A 300 22.16 7.50 -11.55
N ASP A 301 22.57 8.76 -11.72
CA ASP A 301 22.66 9.49 -13.00
C ASP A 301 21.41 9.38 -13.90
N HIS A 302 20.23 9.27 -13.29
CA HIS A 302 18.99 9.22 -14.03
C HIS A 302 18.65 10.60 -14.61
N LYS A 303 18.49 10.69 -15.92
CA LYS A 303 18.15 11.95 -16.60
C LYS A 303 16.66 12.24 -16.48
N LYS A 304 16.35 13.45 -16.04
CA LYS A 304 14.97 13.96 -16.01
C LYS A 304 14.44 14.09 -17.45
N PRO A 305 13.37 13.36 -17.84
CA PRO A 305 12.85 13.41 -19.20
C PRO A 305 12.11 14.72 -19.48
N THR A 306 12.06 15.10 -20.76
CA THR A 306 11.23 16.22 -21.23
C THR A 306 9.78 15.97 -20.83
N GLY A 307 9.12 17.00 -20.27
CA GLY A 307 7.74 16.90 -19.82
C GLY A 307 7.54 16.39 -18.39
N PHE A 308 8.60 15.96 -17.67
CA PHE A 308 8.46 15.52 -16.27
C PHE A 308 7.78 16.56 -15.38
N SER A 309 8.14 17.84 -15.51
CA SER A 309 7.53 18.91 -14.70
C SER A 309 6.05 19.16 -15.04
N VAL A 310 5.58 18.68 -16.20
CA VAL A 310 4.16 18.71 -16.59
C VAL A 310 3.45 17.45 -16.10
N ALA A 311 4.09 16.28 -16.21
CA ALA A 311 3.56 15.03 -15.70
C ALA A 311 3.44 15.04 -14.15
N VAL A 312 4.38 15.71 -13.48
CA VAL A 312 4.48 15.77 -12.02
C VAL A 312 4.76 17.22 -11.58
N PRO A 313 3.74 18.10 -11.59
CA PRO A 313 3.90 19.48 -11.16
C PRO A 313 4.03 19.56 -9.64
N ASP A 314 5.01 20.32 -9.15
CA ASP A 314 5.25 20.52 -7.70
C ASP A 314 4.02 21.05 -6.95
N LYS A 315 3.19 21.85 -7.63
CA LYS A 315 1.93 22.36 -7.09
C LYS A 315 0.99 21.23 -6.66
N LEU A 316 0.84 20.16 -7.47
CA LEU A 316 -0.01 19.03 -7.09
C LEU A 316 0.60 18.24 -5.93
N LEU A 317 1.92 18.13 -5.85
CA LEU A 317 2.58 17.44 -4.73
C LEU A 317 2.36 18.18 -3.39
N LYS A 318 2.42 19.52 -3.40
CA LYS A 318 2.08 20.34 -2.23
C LYS A 318 0.62 20.19 -1.83
N LEU A 319 -0.29 20.27 -2.79
CA LEU A 319 -1.72 20.08 -2.55
C LEU A 319 -2.00 18.67 -1.99
N ALA A 320 -1.36 17.63 -2.51
CA ALA A 320 -1.50 16.27 -1.97
C ALA A 320 -1.14 16.24 -0.48
N ALA A 321 -0.01 16.86 -0.09
CA ALA A 321 0.40 16.95 1.31
C ALA A 321 -0.64 17.70 2.18
N GLU A 322 -1.18 18.81 1.70
CA GLU A 322 -2.18 19.60 2.42
C GLU A 322 -3.50 18.84 2.60
N PHE A 323 -4.07 18.28 1.53
CA PHE A 323 -5.31 17.50 1.58
C PHE A 323 -5.17 16.23 2.42
N CYS A 324 -4.06 15.50 2.28
CA CYS A 324 -3.80 14.30 3.06
C CYS A 324 -3.65 14.62 4.55
N LEU A 325 -2.98 15.73 4.92
CA LEU A 325 -2.86 16.14 6.32
C LEU A 325 -4.22 16.47 6.94
N VAL A 326 -5.07 17.19 6.21
CA VAL A 326 -6.44 17.51 6.65
C VAL A 326 -7.24 16.23 6.83
N GLY A 327 -7.22 15.32 5.85
CA GLY A 327 -7.91 14.04 5.92
C GLY A 327 -7.46 13.18 7.09
N THR A 328 -6.15 13.06 7.30
CA THR A 328 -5.53 12.28 8.38
C THR A 328 -5.94 12.81 9.76
N LYS A 329 -5.98 14.14 9.95
CA LYS A 329 -6.48 14.76 11.18
C LYS A 329 -7.97 14.51 11.40
N GLN A 330 -8.78 14.59 10.34
CA GLN A 330 -10.24 14.48 10.45
C GLN A 330 -10.73 13.05 10.74
N ILE A 331 -9.96 12.02 10.36
CA ILE A 331 -10.22 10.64 10.77
C ILE A 331 -9.71 10.34 12.19
N GLY A 332 -9.08 11.32 12.86
CA GLY A 332 -8.66 11.24 14.25
C GLY A 332 -7.29 10.62 14.49
N CYS A 333 -6.50 10.35 13.45
CA CYS A 333 -5.13 9.86 13.64
C CYS A 333 -4.25 10.91 14.32
N ASP A 334 -3.33 10.45 15.14
CA ASP A 334 -2.32 11.30 15.76
C ASP A 334 -1.28 11.71 14.72
N ILE A 335 -0.98 13.01 14.71
CA ILE A 335 0.01 13.60 13.80
C ILE A 335 1.32 13.76 14.55
N ILE A 336 2.39 13.22 13.95
CA ILE A 336 3.74 13.31 14.48
C ILE A 336 4.21 14.77 14.59
N SER A 337 5.00 15.03 15.62
CA SER A 337 5.77 16.25 15.83
C SER A 337 7.16 15.90 16.37
N PRO A 338 8.12 16.82 16.38
CA PRO A 338 9.44 16.59 16.97
C PRO A 338 9.42 16.18 18.45
N GLU A 339 8.35 16.50 19.17
CA GLU A 339 8.12 16.18 20.58
C GLU A 339 7.31 14.90 20.79
N SER A 340 6.81 14.29 19.72
CA SER A 340 6.01 13.07 19.79
C SER A 340 6.82 11.91 20.38
N LYS A 341 6.13 11.10 21.18
CA LYS A 341 6.69 9.94 21.85
C LYS A 341 5.84 8.72 21.53
N GLY A 342 6.50 7.59 21.38
CA GLY A 342 5.88 6.32 21.06
C GLY A 342 6.95 5.27 21.09
N LYS A 343 6.66 4.10 21.62
CA LYS A 343 7.66 3.05 21.79
C LYS A 343 8.20 2.58 20.43
N VAL A 344 7.30 2.40 19.45
CA VAL A 344 7.68 2.04 18.08
C VAL A 344 8.23 3.26 17.35
N CYS A 345 7.55 4.41 17.44
CA CYS A 345 7.98 5.63 16.79
C CYS A 345 9.43 6.03 17.17
N GLU A 346 9.77 5.99 18.46
CA GLU A 346 11.11 6.30 18.97
C GLU A 346 12.13 5.26 18.50
N LEU A 347 11.80 3.96 18.54
CA LEU A 347 12.67 2.91 18.00
C LEU A 347 13.03 3.22 16.54
N LEU A 348 12.04 3.39 15.67
CA LEU A 348 12.27 3.55 14.24
C LEU A 348 13.04 4.83 13.91
N ASN A 349 12.70 5.96 14.53
CA ASN A 349 13.41 7.22 14.31
C ASN A 349 14.84 7.18 14.87
N ASN A 350 15.08 6.53 16.00
CA ASN A 350 16.41 6.39 16.56
C ASN A 350 17.28 5.41 15.77
N SER A 351 16.71 4.31 15.27
CA SER A 351 17.42 3.37 14.40
C SER A 351 17.99 4.04 13.16
N TRP A 352 17.21 4.92 12.50
CA TRP A 352 17.73 5.68 11.37
C TRP A 352 18.84 6.66 11.76
N LYS A 353 18.74 7.32 12.92
CA LYS A 353 19.85 8.16 13.42
C LYS A 353 21.12 7.34 13.64
N GLN A 354 21.01 6.16 14.25
CA GLN A 354 22.15 5.28 14.49
C GLN A 354 22.75 4.75 13.18
N PHE A 355 21.91 4.33 12.23
CA PHE A 355 22.37 3.89 10.92
C PHE A 355 23.19 4.96 10.20
N TRP A 356 22.78 6.23 10.26
CA TRP A 356 23.54 7.33 9.65
C TRP A 356 24.83 7.71 10.40
N ILE A 357 24.97 7.34 11.68
CA ILE A 357 26.20 7.55 12.46
C ILE A 357 27.25 6.50 12.07
N ASP A 358 26.85 5.23 12.04
CA ASP A 358 27.76 4.11 11.75
C ASP A 358 27.04 3.02 10.93
N PRO A 359 26.92 3.21 9.60
CA PRO A 359 26.24 2.25 8.74
C PRO A 359 26.93 0.88 8.69
N GLU A 360 28.25 0.83 8.85
CA GLU A 360 29.04 -0.40 8.71
C GLU A 360 28.85 -1.34 9.92
N ASN A 361 28.73 -0.78 11.13
CA ASN A 361 28.52 -1.58 12.35
C ASN A 361 27.08 -1.57 12.86
N PHE A 362 26.14 -0.96 12.12
CA PHE A 362 24.74 -0.83 12.55
C PHE A 362 24.07 -2.17 12.88
N TYR A 363 24.39 -3.25 12.17
CA TYR A 363 23.76 -4.55 12.36
C TYR A 363 23.92 -5.09 13.80
N GLU A 364 25.09 -4.93 14.41
CA GLU A 364 25.31 -5.40 15.79
C GLU A 364 24.46 -4.61 16.78
N TRP A 365 24.37 -3.28 16.59
CA TRP A 365 23.49 -2.43 17.38
C TRP A 365 22.00 -2.78 17.18
N GLU A 366 21.58 -3.01 15.94
CA GLU A 366 20.20 -3.33 15.58
C GLU A 366 19.77 -4.63 16.24
N LYS A 367 20.60 -5.67 16.16
CA LYS A 367 20.33 -6.99 16.74
C LYS A 367 20.07 -6.91 18.25
N GLU A 368 20.91 -6.19 18.99
CA GLU A 368 20.72 -5.99 20.44
C GLU A 368 19.44 -5.20 20.73
N THR A 369 19.21 -4.12 19.96
CA THR A 369 18.07 -3.23 20.14
C THR A 369 16.75 -3.95 19.84
N VAL A 370 16.69 -4.73 18.76
CA VAL A 370 15.51 -5.55 18.39
C VAL A 370 15.22 -6.59 19.46
N ALA A 371 16.23 -7.27 19.98
CA ALA A 371 16.04 -8.26 21.04
C ALA A 371 15.45 -7.62 22.31
N GLN A 372 15.96 -6.46 22.73
CA GLN A 372 15.43 -5.70 23.87
C GLN A 372 14.00 -5.20 23.61
N PHE A 373 13.74 -4.73 22.39
CA PHE A 373 12.43 -4.25 22.00
C PHE A 373 11.38 -5.38 22.02
N LYS A 374 11.70 -6.54 21.44
CA LYS A 374 10.88 -7.76 21.46
C LYS A 374 10.54 -8.19 22.89
N ALA A 375 11.48 -8.09 23.82
CA ALA A 375 11.28 -8.49 25.21
C ALA A 375 10.33 -7.56 26.00
N THR A 376 10.13 -6.33 25.53
CA THR A 376 9.34 -5.31 26.22
C THR A 376 8.03 -4.98 25.52
N LEU A 377 7.78 -5.55 24.34
CA LEU A 377 6.60 -5.28 23.49
C LEU A 377 5.49 -6.27 23.84
#